data_AF-A0A6A0AFJ8-F1
#
_entry.id   AF-A0A6A0AFJ8-F1
#
_cell.length_a   1.000
_cell.length_b   1.000
_cell.length_c   1.000
_cell.angle_alpha   90.00
_cell.angle_beta   90.00
_cell.angle_gamma   90.00
#
_symmetry.space_group_name_H-M   'P 1'
#
loop_
_entity.id
_entity.type
_entity.pdbx_description
1 polymer ?
#
loop_
_entity_poly.entity_id
_entity_poly.type
_entity_poly.pdbx_seq_one_letter_code
_entity_poly.pdbx_strand_id
1 'polypeptide(L)'
;MLASTQALRVLADLVRRCPQGQDQLGALRVALPPADPLLTLPLSSHQAQQEGLPALQAVLRLALHSPWPAEQAAAEQLLAAFCCDNPDGQSLLLSTMAP
;
A
#
# COMPACT_ATOMS: atom_id res chain seq x y z
N MET A 1 9.67 -3.84 -14.22
CA MET A 1 9.60 -2.65 -13.33
C MET A 1 8.78 -1.50 -13.87
N LEU A 2 8.84 -1.16 -15.17
CA LEU A 2 8.03 -0.05 -15.70
C LEU A 2 6.51 -0.19 -15.45
N ALA A 3 6.00 -1.43 -15.48
CA ALA A 3 4.60 -1.72 -15.20
C ALA A 3 4.17 -1.41 -13.75
N SER A 4 5.03 -1.66 -12.73
CA SER A 4 4.68 -1.37 -11.33
C SER A 4 4.66 0.14 -11.07
N THR A 5 5.63 0.89 -11.63
CA THR A 5 5.66 2.35 -11.53
C THR A 5 4.44 3.01 -12.17
N GLN A 6 4.03 2.56 -13.36
CA GLN A 6 2.84 3.11 -14.02
C GLN A 6 1.56 2.79 -13.25
N ALA A 7 1.43 1.58 -12.70
CA ALA A 7 0.28 1.21 -11.89
C ALA A 7 0.14 2.10 -10.65
N LEU A 8 1.25 2.40 -9.94
CA LEU A 8 1.24 3.30 -8.78
C LEU A 8 0.78 4.72 -9.15
N ARG A 9 1.21 5.24 -10.31
CA ARG A 9 0.78 6.56 -10.78
C ARG A 9 -0.70 6.60 -11.13
N VAL A 10 -1.20 5.57 -11.83
CA VAL A 10 -2.63 5.45 -12.14
C VAL A 10 -3.45 5.37 -10.85
N LEU A 11 -3.00 4.58 -9.87
CA LEU A 11 -3.64 4.54 -8.55
C LEU A 11 -3.63 5.91 -7.86
N ALA A 12 -2.53 6.65 -7.95
CA ALA A 12 -2.44 7.98 -7.37
C ALA A 12 -3.46 8.94 -7.99
N ASP A 13 -3.64 8.88 -9.31
CA ASP A 13 -4.62 9.71 -10.01
C ASP A 13 -6.07 9.31 -9.67
N LEU A 14 -6.34 8.00 -9.47
CA LEU A 14 -7.66 7.50 -9.06
C LEU A 14 -8.03 7.86 -7.62
N VAL A 15 -7.03 7.92 -6.73
CA VAL A 15 -7.23 8.17 -5.29
C VAL A 15 -7.26 9.66 -4.97
N ARG A 16 -6.58 10.50 -5.77
CA ARG A 16 -6.48 11.94 -5.52
C ARG A 16 -7.87 12.59 -5.49
N ARG A 17 -8.20 13.22 -4.35
CA ARG A 17 -9.48 13.91 -4.13
C ARG A 17 -10.72 13.01 -4.31
N CYS A 18 -10.54 11.70 -4.10
CA CYS A 18 -11.62 10.73 -4.16
C CYS A 18 -11.74 10.07 -2.77
N PRO A 19 -12.63 10.56 -1.88
CA PRO A 19 -12.75 10.04 -0.52
C PRO A 19 -12.99 8.52 -0.48
N GLN A 20 -13.87 8.02 -1.35
CA GLN A 20 -14.15 6.59 -1.47
C GLN A 20 -12.91 5.79 -1.92
N GLY A 21 -12.11 6.33 -2.85
CA GLY A 21 -10.87 5.70 -3.29
C GLY A 21 -9.79 5.73 -2.21
N GLN A 22 -9.73 6.81 -1.42
CA GLN A 22 -8.84 6.92 -0.27
C GLN A 22 -9.22 5.90 0.81
N ASP A 23 -10.49 5.81 1.18
CA ASP A 23 -10.98 4.82 2.17
C ASP A 23 -10.69 3.39 1.72
N GLN A 24 -10.94 3.09 0.45
CA GLN A 24 -10.63 1.77 -0.13
C GLN A 24 -9.13 1.48 -0.06
N LEU A 25 -8.27 2.44 -0.38
CA LEU A 25 -6.82 2.27 -0.29
C LEU A 25 -6.36 2.08 1.17
N GLY A 26 -6.95 2.82 2.12
CA GLY A 26 -6.66 2.71 3.55
C GLY A 26 -7.08 1.36 4.16
N ALA A 27 -8.17 0.78 3.67
CA ALA A 27 -8.65 -0.54 4.07
C ALA A 27 -7.96 -1.70 3.33
N LEU A 28 -7.27 -1.42 2.21
CA LEU A 28 -6.66 -2.44 1.37
C LEU A 28 -5.50 -3.13 2.08
N ARG A 29 -5.43 -4.46 1.93
CA ARG A 29 -4.30 -5.27 2.36
C ARG A 29 -3.68 -5.97 1.16
N VAL A 30 -2.35 -5.92 1.08
CA VAL A 30 -1.57 -6.56 0.02
C VAL A 30 -1.08 -7.91 0.54
N ALA A 31 -1.29 -8.96 -0.23
CA ALA A 31 -0.80 -10.29 0.13
C ALA A 31 0.74 -10.26 0.25
N LEU A 32 1.28 -10.75 1.37
CA LEU A 32 2.70 -11.05 1.43
C LEU A 32 2.97 -12.33 0.63
N PRO A 33 4.08 -12.40 -0.12
CA PRO A 33 4.53 -13.68 -0.65
C PRO A 33 4.78 -14.64 0.52
N PRO A 34 4.42 -15.93 0.40
CA PRO A 34 4.61 -16.89 1.48
C PRO A 34 6.10 -16.96 1.83
N ALA A 35 6.42 -16.71 3.10
CA ALA A 35 7.73 -17.02 3.65
C ALA A 35 7.86 -18.54 3.69
N ASP A 36 8.70 -19.09 2.82
CA ASP A 36 9.01 -20.51 2.65
C ASP A 36 7.85 -21.43 2.17
N PRO A 37 7.94 -21.98 0.95
CA PRO A 37 6.98 -22.98 0.44
C PRO A 37 7.11 -24.36 1.12
N LEU A 38 8.08 -24.56 2.01
CA LEU A 38 8.37 -25.87 2.63
C LEU A 38 7.62 -26.14 3.94
N LEU A 39 6.90 -25.16 4.51
CA LEU A 39 6.19 -25.30 5.80
C LEU A 39 4.69 -24.99 5.77
N THR A 40 4.10 -24.74 4.60
CA THR A 40 2.68 -24.38 4.50
C THR A 40 1.79 -25.63 4.42
N LEU A 41 1.38 -26.11 5.61
CA LEU A 41 0.17 -26.92 5.76
C LEU A 41 -1.02 -26.19 5.12
N PRO A 42 -2.01 -26.89 4.54
CA PRO A 42 -3.15 -26.27 3.89
C PRO A 42 -4.08 -25.68 4.96
N LEU A 43 -3.78 -24.48 5.42
CA LEU A 43 -4.70 -23.68 6.20
C LEU A 43 -5.77 -23.15 5.25
N SER A 44 -7.01 -23.40 5.63
CA SER A 44 -8.23 -23.00 4.93
C SER A 44 -8.11 -21.60 4.31
N SER A 45 -8.43 -21.49 3.03
CA SER A 45 -8.32 -20.29 2.17
C SER A 45 -8.93 -18.99 2.73
N HIS A 46 -9.72 -19.06 3.80
CA HIS A 46 -10.23 -17.89 4.52
C HIS A 46 -9.26 -17.25 5.51
N GLN A 47 -8.28 -17.98 6.07
CA GLN A 47 -7.31 -17.40 7.02
C GLN A 47 -6.19 -16.63 6.31
N ALA A 48 -5.80 -17.02 5.11
CA ALA A 48 -4.78 -16.34 4.31
C ALA A 48 -5.17 -14.89 3.93
N GLN A 49 -6.46 -14.54 3.93
CA GLN A 49 -6.92 -13.18 3.66
C GLN A 49 -6.68 -12.21 4.84
N GLN A 50 -6.41 -12.72 6.05
CA GLN A 50 -6.11 -11.88 7.22
C GLN A 50 -4.61 -11.54 7.38
N GLU A 51 -3.72 -12.25 6.67
CA GLU A 51 -2.25 -12.09 6.80
C GLU A 51 -1.64 -11.08 5.81
N GLY A 52 -2.44 -10.26 5.14
CA GLY A 52 -1.92 -9.22 4.23
C GLY A 52 -1.31 -8.03 4.99
N LEU A 53 -0.30 -7.40 4.42
CA LEU A 53 0.25 -6.13 4.91
C LEU A 53 -0.72 -4.99 4.53
N PRO A 54 -1.02 -4.02 5.41
CA PRO A 54 -1.73 -2.80 5.00
C PRO A 54 -1.07 -2.16 3.76
N ALA A 55 -1.88 -1.79 2.76
CA ALA A 55 -1.37 -1.26 1.49
C ALA A 55 -0.54 0.01 1.71
N LEU A 56 -0.98 0.90 2.61
CA LEU A 56 -0.22 2.09 2.98
C LEU A 56 1.16 1.75 3.56
N GLN A 57 1.26 0.69 4.37
CA GLN A 57 2.55 0.23 4.87
C GLN A 57 3.44 -0.31 3.73
N ALA A 58 2.86 -0.98 2.73
CA ALA A 58 3.61 -1.47 1.57
C ALA A 58 4.16 -0.30 0.74
N VAL A 59 3.31 0.71 0.49
CA VAL A 59 3.68 1.91 -0.26
C VAL A 59 4.73 2.72 0.50
N LEU A 60 4.61 2.86 1.83
CA LEU A 60 5.63 3.48 2.68
C LEU A 60 6.98 2.76 2.59
N ARG A 61 6.98 1.42 2.66
CA ARG A 61 8.21 0.64 2.48
C ARG A 61 8.85 0.89 1.12
N LEU A 62 8.04 1.01 0.08
CA LEU A 62 8.50 1.27 -1.28
C LEU A 62 9.11 2.67 -1.42
N ALA A 63 8.43 3.69 -0.88
CA ALA A 63 8.93 5.06 -0.86
C ALA A 63 10.29 5.15 -0.15
N LEU A 64 10.46 4.46 0.97
CA LEU A 64 11.66 4.54 1.80
C LEU A 64 12.82 3.65 1.33
N HIS A 65 12.53 2.45 0.81
CA HIS A 65 13.54 1.41 0.61
C HIS A 65 13.65 0.89 -0.83
N SER A 66 12.81 1.33 -1.77
CA SER A 66 12.94 0.87 -3.15
C SER A 66 14.30 1.28 -3.72
N PRO A 67 15.07 0.36 -4.32
CA PRO A 67 16.33 0.70 -4.98
C PRO A 67 16.12 1.44 -6.31
N TRP A 68 14.87 1.66 -6.72
CA TRP A 68 14.52 2.27 -8.00
C TRP A 68 13.86 3.64 -7.80
N PRO A 69 14.55 4.75 -8.17
CA PRO A 69 14.06 6.10 -7.91
C PRO A 69 12.69 6.40 -8.52
N ALA A 70 12.39 5.84 -9.69
CA ALA A 70 11.11 6.02 -10.35
C ALA A 70 9.94 5.41 -9.54
N GLU A 71 10.21 4.31 -8.85
CA GLU A 71 9.23 3.62 -8.02
C GLU A 71 9.04 4.31 -6.68
N GLN A 72 10.13 4.82 -6.07
CA GLN A 72 10.06 5.71 -4.89
C GLN A 72 9.17 6.93 -5.19
N ALA A 73 9.45 7.65 -6.28
CA ALA A 73 8.69 8.84 -6.66
C ALA A 73 7.20 8.53 -6.92
N ALA A 74 6.90 7.38 -7.52
CA ALA A 74 5.51 6.96 -7.73
C ALA A 74 4.80 6.58 -6.43
N ALA A 75 5.50 5.96 -5.48
CA ALA A 75 4.98 5.66 -4.15
C ALA A 75 4.70 6.95 -3.35
N GLU A 76 5.63 7.91 -3.37
CA GLU A 76 5.45 9.24 -2.76
C GLU A 76 4.24 9.98 -3.36
N GLN A 77 4.08 9.92 -4.69
CA GLN A 77 2.93 10.51 -5.37
C GLN A 77 1.60 9.89 -4.91
N LEU A 78 1.57 8.57 -4.70
CA LEU A 78 0.39 7.86 -4.20
C LEU A 78 0.07 8.24 -2.75
N LEU A 79 1.08 8.32 -1.87
CA LEU A 79 0.91 8.77 -0.49
C LEU A 79 0.42 10.21 -0.42
N ALA A 80 0.98 11.11 -1.23
CA ALA A 80 0.52 12.49 -1.33
C ALA A 80 -0.92 12.59 -1.83
N ALA A 81 -1.31 11.76 -2.81
CA ALA A 81 -2.68 11.70 -3.31
C ALA A 81 -3.66 11.16 -2.26
N PHE A 82 -3.25 10.18 -1.46
CA PHE A 82 -4.04 9.65 -0.35
C PHE A 82 -4.30 10.70 0.74
N CYS A 83 -3.27 11.49 1.09
CA CYS A 83 -3.38 12.53 2.11
C CYS A 83 -4.04 13.83 1.63
N CYS A 84 -4.13 14.05 0.31
CA CYS A 84 -4.71 15.27 -0.27
C CYS A 84 -6.16 15.43 0.13
N ASP A 85 -6.48 16.53 0.81
CA ASP A 85 -7.82 16.87 1.29
C ASP A 85 -8.45 15.79 2.20
N ASN A 86 -7.63 14.95 2.85
CA ASN A 86 -8.06 13.83 3.70
C ASN A 86 -7.37 13.85 5.10
N PRO A 87 -7.92 14.58 6.08
CA PRO A 87 -7.32 14.69 7.42
C PRO A 87 -7.37 13.37 8.20
N ASP A 88 -8.37 12.53 7.98
CA ASP A 88 -8.48 11.22 8.61
C ASP A 88 -7.40 10.27 8.09
N GLY A 89 -7.17 10.29 6.77
CA GLY A 89 -6.07 9.56 6.13
C GLY A 89 -4.70 10.02 6.61
N GLN A 90 -4.49 11.33 6.81
CA GLN A 90 -3.25 11.85 7.42
C GLN A 90 -3.05 11.30 8.84
N SER A 91 -4.11 11.26 9.64
CA SER A 91 -4.08 10.72 11.02
C SER A 91 -3.79 9.22 11.04
N LEU A 92 -4.40 8.45 10.12
CA LEU A 92 -4.15 7.03 9.93
C LEU A 92 -2.70 6.74 9.52
N LEU A 93 -2.15 7.56 8.62
CA LEU A 93 -0.77 7.39 8.16
C LEU A 93 0.23 7.67 9.30
N LEU A 94 -0.02 8.72 10.10
CA LEU A 94 0.77 9.01 11.29
C LEU A 94 0.72 7.88 12.33
N SER A 95 -0.47 7.31 12.59
CA SER A 95 -0.61 6.20 13.54
C SER A 95 0.09 4.93 13.06
N THR A 96 0.23 4.74 11.74
CA THR A 96 0.99 3.64 11.14
C THR A 96 2.51 3.79 11.31
N MET A 97 2.99 5.01 11.57
CA MET A 97 4.42 5.33 11.77
C MET A 97 4.81 5.46 13.25
N ALA A 98 3.86 5.32 14.18
CA ALA A 98 4.15 5.31 15.61
C ALA A 98 4.96 4.04 16.00
N PRO A 99 5.98 4.16 16.86
CA PRO A 99 6.88 3.05 17.24
C PRO A 99 6.20 1.96 18.08
#